data_AF-A0A9E3UXJ2-F1
#
_entry.id   AF-A0A9E3UXJ2-F1
#
_cell.length_a   1.000
_cell.length_b   1.000
_cell.length_c   1.000
_cell.angle_alpha   90.00
_cell.angle_beta   90.00
_cell.angle_gamma   90.00
#
_symmetry.space_group_name_H-M   'P 1'
#
loop_
_entity.id
_entity.type
_entity.pdbx_description
1 polymer ?
#
loop_
_entity_poly.entity_id
_entity_poly.type
_entity_poly.pdbx_seq_one_letter_code
_entity_poly.pdbx_strand_id
1 'polypeptide(L)'
;MSETIYSNYGHLHAAFAETEYGQHLSQQTRWERYKPAGVSPQRWRELLGVDVNNLGHLQLSGNLTRVFIGEMDKSRPGYFNLEDKIVLEVAAYTHDWPESIVGDTNYHLKSTIHDDEEKAVFIQNLKAFYPDCSPEMEIIINRAVEEVIYAHDGEGLARAFNVIERVGYVRTALRATDKVVHGTASDCESSMRQLVGDAFSVHISALMGLTDEFPPVEQYLRNQHELISAGFGLVDEEAFANLHSDGVRAKFQNALLAWTAWSGSNSHQ
;
A
#
# COMPACT_ATOMS: atom_id res chain seq x y z
N MET A 1 -20.76 -25.25 11.18
CA MET A 1 -19.44 -25.06 11.83
C MET A 1 -18.98 -23.64 11.54
N SER A 2 -19.60 -22.67 12.23
CA SER A 2 -19.35 -21.24 12.05
C SER A 2 -18.45 -20.70 13.15
N GLU A 3 -17.76 -19.61 12.81
CA GLU A 3 -17.01 -18.66 13.66
C GLU A 3 -15.50 -18.88 13.80
N THR A 4 -14.77 -18.22 12.88
CA THR A 4 -13.71 -17.24 13.18
C THR A 4 -12.71 -17.58 14.28
N ILE A 5 -11.68 -18.36 13.91
CA ILE A 5 -10.34 -18.17 14.47
C ILE A 5 -9.40 -17.96 13.29
N TYR A 6 -9.50 -16.79 12.64
CA TYR A 6 -8.30 -16.25 12.01
C TYR A 6 -7.44 -15.74 13.15
N SER A 7 -6.34 -16.46 13.42
CA SER A 7 -5.28 -15.96 14.29
C SER A 7 -4.88 -14.58 13.78
N ASN A 8 -5.03 -13.55 14.61
CA ASN A 8 -4.54 -12.22 14.28
C ASN A 8 -2.99 -12.27 14.27
N TYR A 9 -2.38 -12.12 13.10
CA TYR A 9 -0.92 -12.08 12.97
C TYR A 9 -0.32 -10.71 13.35
N GLY A 10 -1.13 -9.79 13.87
CA GLY A 10 -0.66 -8.50 14.41
C GLY A 10 0.34 -8.62 15.56
N HIS A 11 0.53 -9.80 16.16
CA HIS A 11 1.64 -10.05 17.08
C HIS A 11 3.01 -9.95 16.38
N LEU A 12 3.11 -10.24 15.07
CA LEU A 12 4.34 -10.05 14.29
C LEU A 12 4.72 -8.58 14.22
N HIS A 13 3.73 -7.69 14.03
CA HIS A 13 3.94 -6.25 14.07
C HIS A 13 4.42 -5.80 15.44
N ALA A 14 3.76 -6.25 16.52
CA ALA A 14 4.14 -5.90 17.89
C ALA A 14 5.57 -6.38 18.22
N ALA A 15 5.90 -7.63 17.89
CA ALA A 15 7.22 -8.20 18.14
C ALA A 15 8.31 -7.46 17.35
N PHE A 16 8.07 -7.18 16.06
CA PHE A 16 9.03 -6.43 15.25
C PHE A 16 9.20 -4.99 15.76
N ALA A 17 8.10 -4.31 16.15
CA ALA A 17 8.12 -2.95 16.67
C ALA A 17 8.98 -2.78 17.94
N GLU A 18 9.12 -3.84 18.74
CA GLU A 18 9.94 -3.85 19.95
C GLU A 18 11.45 -4.00 19.67
N THR A 19 11.82 -4.45 18.47
CA THR A 19 13.23 -4.56 18.06
C THR A 19 13.84 -3.20 17.71
N GLU A 20 15.17 -3.12 17.67
CA GLU A 20 15.88 -1.92 17.18
C GLU A 20 15.52 -1.59 15.73
N TYR A 21 15.25 -2.61 14.91
CA TYR A 21 14.84 -2.47 13.51
C TYR A 21 13.45 -1.87 13.37
N GLY A 22 12.48 -2.36 14.15
CA GLY A 22 11.15 -1.77 14.20
C GLY A 22 11.16 -0.33 14.71
N GLN A 23 11.96 -0.04 15.73
CA GLN A 23 12.16 1.32 16.23
C GLN A 23 12.79 2.23 15.16
N HIS A 24 13.78 1.75 14.41
CA HIS A 24 14.36 2.50 13.30
C HIS A 24 13.33 2.76 12.19
N LEU A 25 12.59 1.73 11.77
CA LEU A 25 11.54 1.85 10.76
C LEU A 25 10.43 2.82 11.20
N SER A 26 10.13 2.89 12.51
CA SER A 26 9.17 3.84 13.07
C SER A 26 9.59 5.31 12.96
N GLN A 27 10.87 5.59 12.70
CA GLN A 27 11.39 6.95 12.50
C GLN A 27 11.36 7.36 11.03
N GLN A 28 11.24 6.39 10.11
CA GLN A 28 11.17 6.66 8.68
C GLN A 28 9.78 7.17 8.30
N THR A 29 9.77 8.18 7.43
CA THR A 29 8.55 8.82 6.93
C THR A 29 8.35 8.37 5.48
N ARG A 30 7.27 7.63 5.21
CA ARG A 30 6.85 7.34 3.83
C ARG A 30 6.37 8.64 3.21
N TRP A 31 6.52 8.73 1.89
CA TRP A 31 6.13 9.92 1.12
C TRP A 31 6.93 11.19 1.48
N GLU A 32 8.11 11.04 2.11
CA GLU A 32 8.97 12.17 2.52
C GLU A 32 9.28 13.11 1.36
N ARG A 33 9.43 12.59 0.13
CA ARG A 33 9.69 13.39 -1.09
C ARG A 33 8.62 14.47 -1.36
N TYR A 34 7.41 14.28 -0.86
CA TYR A 34 6.33 15.28 -0.98
C TYR A 34 6.22 16.16 0.25
N LYS A 35 6.72 15.74 1.42
CA LYS A 35 6.57 16.51 2.66
C LYS A 35 7.40 17.80 2.59
N PRO A 36 6.78 19.00 2.66
CA PRO A 36 7.54 20.24 2.70
C PRO A 36 8.49 20.30 3.90
N ALA A 37 9.64 20.96 3.75
CA ALA A 37 10.62 21.13 4.83
C ALA A 37 10.04 21.83 6.09
N GLY A 38 9.05 22.72 5.90
CA GLY A 38 8.35 23.41 6.99
C GLY A 38 7.27 22.58 7.69
N VAL A 39 6.92 21.40 7.17
CA VAL A 39 5.91 20.52 7.76
C VAL A 39 6.58 19.45 8.61
N SER A 40 6.20 19.39 9.89
CA SER A 40 6.71 18.38 10.81
C SER A 40 6.21 16.98 10.43
N PRO A 41 6.97 15.90 10.73
CA PRO A 41 6.50 14.53 10.52
C PRO A 41 5.17 14.24 11.25
N GLN A 42 4.96 14.84 12.42
CA GLN A 42 3.71 14.68 13.17
C GLN A 42 2.53 15.32 12.43
N ARG A 43 2.68 16.54 11.91
CA ARG A 43 1.64 17.19 11.09
C ARG A 43 1.36 16.40 9.81
N TRP A 44 2.39 15.86 9.17
CA TRP A 44 2.25 15.00 8.00
C TRP A 44 1.43 13.74 8.30
N ARG A 45 1.70 13.10 9.46
CA ARG A 45 0.94 11.97 9.97
C ARG A 45 -0.50 12.33 10.37
N GLU A 46 -0.75 13.52 10.89
CA GLU A 46 -2.12 13.97 11.18
C GLU A 46 -2.96 14.14 9.90
N LEU A 47 -2.33 14.61 8.82
CA LEU A 47 -2.99 14.84 7.54
C LEU A 47 -3.28 13.53 6.79
N LEU A 48 -2.29 12.65 6.70
CA LEU A 48 -2.33 11.45 5.85
C LEU A 48 -2.55 10.14 6.64
N GLY A 49 -2.43 10.21 7.97
CA GLY A 49 -2.60 9.12 8.91
C GLY A 49 -1.41 8.18 9.00
N VAL A 50 -1.65 6.98 9.53
CA VAL A 50 -0.59 6.03 9.92
C VAL A 50 0.30 5.54 8.77
N ASP A 51 -0.17 5.64 7.52
CA ASP A 51 0.55 5.15 6.33
C ASP A 51 1.81 5.95 6.01
N VAL A 52 1.93 7.21 6.46
CA VAL A 52 3.17 7.99 6.24
C VAL A 52 4.30 7.62 7.20
N ASN A 53 4.17 6.51 7.92
CA ASN A 53 5.18 5.98 8.80
C ASN A 53 5.44 4.52 8.41
N ASN A 54 6.69 4.13 8.13
CA ASN A 54 6.95 2.79 7.58
C ASN A 54 6.51 1.67 8.54
N LEU A 55 6.75 1.80 9.86
CA LEU A 55 6.22 0.81 10.82
C LEU A 55 4.68 0.83 10.90
N GLY A 56 4.08 2.02 10.85
CA GLY A 56 2.63 2.20 10.83
C GLY A 56 1.97 1.63 9.56
N HIS A 57 2.67 1.69 8.43
CA HIS A 57 2.25 1.13 7.15
C HIS A 57 2.08 -0.39 7.24
N LEU A 58 3.03 -1.13 7.83
CA LEU A 58 2.89 -2.57 8.04
C LEU A 58 1.60 -2.96 8.78
N GLN A 59 1.23 -2.19 9.81
CA GLN A 59 -0.03 -2.42 10.52
C GLN A 59 -1.25 -2.13 9.64
N LEU A 60 -1.19 -1.07 8.83
CA LEU A 60 -2.25 -0.75 7.88
C LEU A 60 -2.39 -1.83 6.81
N SER A 61 -1.29 -2.29 6.21
CA SER A 61 -1.30 -3.36 5.21
C SER A 61 -1.92 -4.63 5.78
N GLY A 62 -1.55 -5.04 7.00
CA GLY A 62 -2.20 -6.16 7.68
C GLY A 62 -3.73 -5.97 7.89
N ASN A 63 -4.17 -4.76 8.21
CA ASN A 63 -5.61 -4.46 8.31
C ASN A 63 -6.31 -4.51 6.95
N LEU A 64 -5.71 -3.93 5.91
CA LEU A 64 -6.24 -3.96 4.55
C LEU A 64 -6.32 -5.38 4.00
N THR A 65 -5.29 -6.21 4.25
CA THR A 65 -5.28 -7.63 3.88
C THR A 65 -6.45 -8.38 4.50
N ARG A 66 -6.71 -8.18 5.79
CA ARG A 66 -7.84 -8.84 6.47
C ARG A 66 -9.19 -8.42 5.92
N VAL A 67 -9.37 -7.12 5.65
CA VAL A 67 -10.60 -6.61 5.01
C VAL A 67 -10.74 -7.21 3.62
N PHE A 68 -9.67 -7.20 2.83
CA PHE A 68 -9.65 -7.76 1.48
C PHE A 68 -10.02 -9.25 1.45
N ILE A 69 -9.39 -10.06 2.30
CA ILE A 69 -9.71 -11.49 2.46
C ILE A 69 -11.18 -11.66 2.86
N GLY A 70 -11.68 -10.87 3.81
CA GLY A 70 -13.06 -10.95 4.26
C GLY A 70 -14.07 -10.63 3.16
N GLU A 71 -13.80 -9.64 2.32
CA GLU A 71 -14.65 -9.32 1.17
C GLU A 71 -14.49 -10.34 0.03
N MET A 72 -13.30 -10.92 -0.16
CA MET A 72 -13.09 -12.05 -1.07
C MET A 72 -13.87 -13.29 -0.63
N ASP A 73 -13.90 -13.61 0.66
CA ASP A 73 -14.69 -14.74 1.18
C ASP A 73 -16.19 -14.58 0.95
N LYS A 74 -16.70 -13.34 0.98
CA LYS A 74 -18.10 -13.04 0.69
C LYS A 74 -18.40 -13.14 -0.81
N SER A 75 -17.54 -12.57 -1.65
CA SER A 75 -17.78 -12.45 -3.10
C SER A 75 -17.36 -13.68 -3.90
N ARG A 76 -16.32 -14.40 -3.44
CA ARG A 76 -15.73 -15.59 -4.07
C ARG A 76 -15.35 -16.62 -2.99
N PRO A 77 -16.34 -17.28 -2.35
CA PRO A 77 -16.07 -18.24 -1.29
C PRO A 77 -15.09 -19.34 -1.72
N GLY A 78 -14.05 -19.56 -0.92
CA GLY A 78 -13.04 -20.59 -1.18
C GLY A 78 -11.97 -20.20 -2.19
N TYR A 79 -11.94 -18.95 -2.67
CA TYR A 79 -10.87 -18.47 -3.55
C TYR A 79 -9.49 -18.57 -2.88
N PHE A 80 -9.38 -18.13 -1.61
CA PHE A 80 -8.22 -18.38 -0.78
C PHE A 80 -8.50 -19.51 0.20
N ASN A 81 -7.60 -20.49 0.28
CA ASN A 81 -7.65 -21.48 1.35
C ASN A 81 -7.11 -20.88 2.67
N LEU A 82 -7.10 -21.67 3.76
CA LEU A 82 -6.64 -21.16 5.06
C LEU A 82 -5.14 -20.77 5.04
N GLU A 83 -4.30 -21.56 4.38
CA GLU A 83 -2.86 -21.29 4.29
C GLU A 83 -2.58 -20.02 3.48
N ASP A 84 -3.28 -19.82 2.36
CA ASP A 84 -3.17 -18.61 1.53
C ASP A 84 -3.41 -17.34 2.34
N LYS A 85 -4.45 -17.36 3.18
CA LYS A 85 -4.84 -16.23 4.03
C LYS A 85 -3.78 -15.95 5.09
N ILE A 86 -3.22 -17.00 5.67
CA ILE A 86 -2.11 -16.90 6.64
C ILE A 86 -0.88 -16.29 5.95
N VAL A 87 -0.49 -16.80 4.78
CA VAL A 87 0.68 -16.32 4.03
C VAL A 87 0.51 -14.85 3.63
N LEU A 88 -0.67 -14.45 3.15
CA LEU A 88 -0.99 -13.05 2.83
C LEU A 88 -0.91 -12.14 4.06
N GLU A 89 -1.47 -12.57 5.19
CA GLU A 89 -1.46 -11.76 6.41
C GLU A 89 -0.04 -11.62 6.98
N VAL A 90 0.76 -12.69 6.97
CA VAL A 90 2.17 -12.64 7.35
C VAL A 90 2.94 -11.71 6.40
N ALA A 91 2.80 -11.87 5.09
CA ALA A 91 3.44 -10.99 4.11
C ALA A 91 3.13 -9.51 4.39
N ALA A 92 1.87 -9.19 4.68
CA ALA A 92 1.45 -7.82 4.95
C ALA A 92 2.16 -7.19 6.17
N TYR A 93 2.41 -7.97 7.22
CA TYR A 93 3.11 -7.48 8.41
C TYR A 93 4.63 -7.49 8.29
N THR A 94 5.20 -8.21 7.31
CA THR A 94 6.65 -8.41 7.23
C THR A 94 7.33 -7.84 5.99
N HIS A 95 6.59 -7.50 4.94
CA HIS A 95 7.16 -7.18 3.62
C HIS A 95 8.24 -6.08 3.63
N ASP A 96 8.07 -5.04 4.44
CA ASP A 96 9.02 -3.92 4.54
C ASP A 96 10.01 -4.05 5.72
N TRP A 97 10.13 -5.21 6.38
CA TRP A 97 11.13 -5.38 7.46
C TRP A 97 12.57 -5.04 7.01
N PRO A 98 13.03 -5.44 5.81
CA PRO A 98 14.38 -5.10 5.34
C PRO A 98 14.62 -3.59 5.16
N GLU A 99 13.57 -2.78 4.96
CA GLU A 99 13.70 -1.33 4.79
C GLU A 99 14.26 -0.63 6.05
N SER A 100 14.19 -1.31 7.20
CA SER A 100 14.88 -0.87 8.43
C SER A 100 16.41 -0.86 8.31
N ILE A 101 16.97 -1.55 7.31
CA ILE A 101 18.41 -1.65 7.04
C ILE A 101 18.75 -0.97 5.72
N VAL A 102 18.02 -1.29 4.64
CA VAL A 102 18.35 -0.79 3.28
C VAL A 102 17.78 0.60 3.00
N GLY A 103 16.77 1.03 3.77
CA GLY A 103 16.00 2.24 3.53
C GLY A 103 14.86 2.06 2.51
N ASP A 104 13.82 2.88 2.65
CA ASP A 104 12.66 2.89 1.75
C ASP A 104 13.05 3.40 0.36
N THR A 105 13.02 2.50 -0.63
CA THR A 105 13.24 2.83 -2.03
C THR A 105 11.90 3.01 -2.74
N ASN A 106 11.70 4.19 -3.35
CA ASN A 106 10.48 4.50 -4.08
C ASN A 106 10.13 3.44 -5.14
N TYR A 107 8.84 3.15 -5.31
CA TYR A 107 8.33 2.17 -6.29
C TYR A 107 8.89 2.34 -7.72
N HIS A 108 9.10 3.58 -8.18
CA HIS A 108 9.64 3.85 -9.52
C HIS A 108 11.16 3.71 -9.65
N LEU A 109 11.86 3.57 -8.53
CA LEU A 109 13.31 3.46 -8.45
C LEU A 109 13.76 2.06 -8.00
N LYS A 110 12.85 1.20 -7.50
CA LYS A 110 13.15 -0.19 -7.20
C LYS A 110 13.56 -0.91 -8.49
N SER A 111 14.73 -1.53 -8.46
CA SER A 111 15.24 -2.41 -9.51
C SER A 111 15.34 -3.83 -8.95
N THR A 112 15.40 -4.82 -9.83
CA THR A 112 15.54 -6.23 -9.41
C THR A 112 16.76 -6.48 -8.52
N ILE A 113 17.82 -5.68 -8.65
CA ILE A 113 19.01 -5.75 -7.79
C ILE A 113 18.68 -5.32 -6.36
N HIS A 114 17.85 -4.28 -6.19
CA HIS A 114 17.41 -3.85 -4.86
C HIS A 114 16.54 -4.91 -4.21
N ASP A 115 15.69 -5.59 -4.98
CA ASP A 115 14.83 -6.65 -4.46
C ASP A 115 15.65 -7.88 -4.01
N ASP A 116 16.69 -8.27 -4.77
CA ASP A 116 17.61 -9.33 -4.38
C ASP A 116 18.39 -8.96 -3.10
N GLU A 117 18.81 -7.70 -2.96
CA GLU A 117 19.47 -7.19 -1.75
C GLU A 117 18.52 -7.17 -0.54
N GLU A 118 17.30 -6.64 -0.70
CA GLU A 118 16.25 -6.65 0.33
C GLU A 118 15.93 -8.07 0.78
N LYS A 119 15.76 -9.01 -0.16
CA LYS A 119 15.51 -10.42 0.15
C LYS A 119 16.66 -11.06 0.93
N ALA A 120 17.90 -10.80 0.50
CA ALA A 120 19.08 -11.31 1.21
C ALA A 120 19.16 -10.75 2.64
N VAL A 121 18.89 -9.45 2.81
CA VAL A 121 18.81 -8.80 4.11
C VAL A 121 17.69 -9.40 4.95
N PHE A 122 16.53 -9.68 4.36
CA PHE A 122 15.41 -10.33 5.05
C PHE A 122 15.84 -11.65 5.66
N ILE A 123 16.36 -12.55 4.83
CA ILE A 123 16.71 -13.92 5.24
C ILE A 123 17.82 -13.90 6.30
N GLN A 124 18.84 -13.07 6.10
CA GLN A 124 19.97 -12.97 7.04
C GLN A 124 19.58 -12.42 8.41
N ASN A 125 18.55 -11.56 8.47
CA ASN A 125 18.16 -10.86 9.68
C ASN A 125 16.84 -11.35 10.28
N LEU A 126 16.24 -12.44 9.79
CA LEU A 126 14.94 -12.93 10.28
C LEU A 126 14.92 -13.14 11.80
N LYS A 127 15.97 -13.74 12.38
CA LYS A 127 16.07 -13.93 13.85
C LYS A 127 16.30 -12.62 14.61
N ALA A 128 16.82 -11.59 13.96
CA ALA A 128 16.96 -10.26 14.56
C ALA A 128 15.65 -9.46 14.49
N PHE A 129 14.91 -9.59 13.38
CA PHE A 129 13.58 -9.00 13.20
C PHE A 129 12.52 -9.66 14.08
N TYR A 130 12.63 -10.96 14.31
CA TYR A 130 11.71 -11.70 15.17
C TYR A 130 12.48 -12.72 16.04
N PRO A 131 13.01 -12.30 17.20
CA PRO A 131 13.84 -13.16 18.07
C PRO A 131 13.14 -14.44 18.55
N ASP A 132 11.83 -14.37 18.82
CA ASP A 132 11.02 -15.49 19.30
C ASP A 132 10.41 -16.32 18.15
N CYS A 133 10.95 -16.20 16.94
CA CYS A 133 10.45 -16.91 15.77
C CYS A 133 10.61 -18.43 15.91
N SER A 134 9.47 -19.12 16.07
CA SER A 134 9.42 -20.59 16.09
C SER A 134 9.73 -21.18 14.71
N PRO A 135 10.17 -22.45 14.63
CA PRO A 135 10.42 -23.10 13.34
C PRO A 135 9.19 -23.10 12.41
N GLU A 136 7.98 -23.25 12.97
CA GLU A 136 6.74 -23.22 12.20
C GLU A 136 6.45 -21.84 11.62
N MET A 137 6.67 -20.77 12.41
CA MET A 137 6.49 -19.41 11.93
C MET A 137 7.55 -19.05 10.88
N GLU A 138 8.79 -19.51 11.06
CA GLU A 138 9.86 -19.33 10.09
C GLU A 138 9.50 -19.93 8.73
N ILE A 139 8.86 -21.11 8.70
CA ILE A 139 8.35 -21.72 7.46
C ILE A 139 7.30 -20.80 6.80
N ILE A 140 6.36 -20.26 7.57
CA ILE A 140 5.31 -19.38 7.05
C ILE A 140 5.90 -18.06 6.53
N ILE A 141 6.83 -17.45 7.26
CA ILE A 141 7.51 -16.22 6.83
C ILE A 141 8.31 -16.48 5.55
N ASN A 142 9.06 -17.59 5.46
CA ASN A 142 9.79 -17.94 4.24
C ASN A 142 8.84 -18.15 3.06
N ARG A 143 7.67 -18.78 3.26
CA ARG A 143 6.64 -18.85 2.22
C ARG A 143 6.13 -17.48 1.81
N ALA A 144 5.86 -16.57 2.75
CA ALA A 144 5.47 -15.19 2.44
C ALA A 144 6.55 -14.44 1.64
N VAL A 145 7.82 -14.62 1.98
CA VAL A 145 8.97 -14.05 1.26
C VAL A 145 9.01 -14.55 -0.19
N GLU A 146 8.86 -15.85 -0.41
CA GLU A 146 8.98 -16.48 -1.73
C GLU A 146 7.72 -16.35 -2.61
N GLU A 147 6.52 -16.50 -2.03
CA GLU A 147 5.25 -16.57 -2.76
C GLU A 147 4.57 -15.21 -2.91
N VAL A 148 4.95 -14.21 -2.10
CA VAL A 148 4.27 -12.91 -2.04
C VAL A 148 5.22 -11.72 -2.17
N ILE A 149 6.17 -11.57 -1.25
CA ILE A 149 6.96 -10.33 -1.11
C ILE A 149 7.89 -10.11 -2.32
N TYR A 150 8.64 -11.14 -2.73
CA TYR A 150 9.60 -11.06 -3.83
C TYR A 150 9.19 -11.86 -5.08
N ALA A 151 7.90 -12.20 -5.18
CA ALA A 151 7.32 -12.86 -6.34
C ALA A 151 6.94 -11.82 -7.43
N HIS A 152 7.93 -11.19 -8.05
CA HIS A 152 7.72 -10.18 -9.11
C HIS A 152 6.91 -10.74 -10.27
N ASP A 153 5.98 -9.94 -10.80
CA ASP A 153 5.02 -10.31 -11.84
C ASP A 153 4.18 -11.56 -11.50
N GLY A 154 4.13 -11.94 -10.21
CA GLY A 154 3.54 -13.19 -9.75
C GLY A 154 2.02 -13.23 -9.93
N GLU A 155 1.53 -14.42 -10.23
CA GLU A 155 0.10 -14.76 -10.17
C GLU A 155 -0.31 -15.11 -8.74
N GLY A 156 -1.61 -15.29 -8.48
CA GLY A 156 -2.10 -15.78 -7.18
C GLY A 156 -1.86 -14.79 -6.03
N LEU A 157 -1.16 -15.22 -4.97
CA LEU A 157 -1.01 -14.47 -3.72
C LEU A 157 -0.20 -13.18 -3.89
N ALA A 158 0.88 -13.21 -4.65
CA ALA A 158 1.67 -12.02 -4.99
C ALA A 158 0.80 -10.95 -5.66
N ARG A 159 -0.05 -11.36 -6.61
CA ARG A 159 -0.99 -10.46 -7.29
C ARG A 159 -2.01 -9.87 -6.34
N ALA A 160 -2.60 -10.69 -5.48
CA ALA A 160 -3.55 -10.26 -4.47
C ALA A 160 -2.92 -9.24 -3.50
N PHE A 161 -1.68 -9.49 -3.05
CA PHE A 161 -0.96 -8.55 -2.18
C PHE A 161 -0.61 -7.25 -2.90
N ASN A 162 -0.21 -7.31 -4.18
CA ASN A 162 0.02 -6.11 -5.00
C ASN A 162 -1.26 -5.25 -5.09
N VAL A 163 -2.44 -5.87 -5.23
CA VAL A 163 -3.72 -5.17 -5.20
C VAL A 163 -3.94 -4.45 -3.86
N ILE A 164 -3.69 -5.14 -2.75
CA ILE A 164 -3.83 -4.59 -1.40
C ILE A 164 -2.91 -3.36 -1.20
N GLU A 165 -1.66 -3.47 -1.62
CA GLU A 165 -0.70 -2.36 -1.59
C GLU A 165 -1.18 -1.17 -2.43
N ARG A 166 -1.64 -1.41 -3.67
CA ARG A 166 -2.21 -0.35 -4.53
C ARG A 166 -3.41 0.34 -3.89
N VAL A 167 -4.26 -0.39 -3.18
CA VAL A 167 -5.36 0.19 -2.40
C VAL A 167 -4.81 1.08 -1.28
N GLY A 168 -3.73 0.67 -0.60
CA GLY A 168 -3.01 1.50 0.38
C GLY A 168 -2.52 2.82 -0.22
N TYR A 169 -1.81 2.77 -1.36
CA TYR A 169 -1.36 3.95 -2.10
C TYR A 169 -2.51 4.91 -2.45
N VAL A 170 -3.61 4.39 -3.03
CA VAL A 170 -4.78 5.20 -3.38
C VAL A 170 -5.44 5.77 -2.14
N ARG A 171 -5.54 5.02 -1.03
CA ARG A 171 -6.13 5.50 0.22
C ARG A 171 -5.39 6.71 0.78
N THR A 172 -4.06 6.71 0.71
CA THR A 172 -3.25 7.85 1.15
C THR A 172 -3.44 9.06 0.24
N ALA A 173 -3.50 8.87 -1.08
CA ALA A 173 -3.85 9.93 -2.01
C ALA A 173 -5.27 10.49 -1.78
N LEU A 174 -6.25 9.64 -1.47
CA LEU A 174 -7.61 10.08 -1.17
C LEU A 174 -7.69 10.92 0.11
N ARG A 175 -6.87 10.60 1.12
CA ARG A 175 -6.72 11.46 2.30
C ARG A 175 -6.13 12.81 1.92
N ALA A 176 -5.09 12.84 1.09
CA ALA A 176 -4.53 14.10 0.58
C ALA A 176 -5.60 14.94 -0.13
N THR A 177 -6.39 14.31 -1.02
CA THR A 177 -7.53 14.95 -1.70
C THR A 177 -8.53 15.54 -0.71
N ASP A 178 -8.98 14.75 0.28
CA ASP A 178 -9.92 15.21 1.31
C ASP A 178 -9.40 16.46 2.03
N LYS A 179 -8.11 16.47 2.39
CA LYS A 179 -7.52 17.62 3.09
C LYS A 179 -7.45 18.87 2.24
N VAL A 180 -7.16 18.74 0.94
CA VAL A 180 -7.13 19.86 0.00
C VAL A 180 -8.54 20.39 -0.27
N VAL A 181 -9.49 19.52 -0.59
CA VAL A 181 -10.89 19.90 -0.87
C VAL A 181 -11.51 20.67 0.29
N HIS A 182 -11.21 20.26 1.53
CA HIS A 182 -11.72 20.93 2.74
C HIS A 182 -10.82 22.05 3.27
N GLY A 183 -9.72 22.40 2.58
CA GLY A 183 -8.83 23.49 2.97
C GLY A 183 -8.09 23.28 4.30
N THR A 184 -7.91 22.02 4.73
CA THR A 184 -7.28 21.68 6.02
C THR A 184 -5.77 21.42 5.93
N ALA A 185 -5.20 21.57 4.73
CA ALA A 185 -3.77 21.39 4.41
C ALA A 185 -3.17 22.60 3.66
N SER A 186 -3.64 23.81 3.94
CA SER A 186 -3.18 25.04 3.23
C SER A 186 -1.67 25.28 3.32
N ASP A 187 -1.02 24.74 4.36
CA ASP A 187 0.44 24.78 4.58
C ASP A 187 1.23 23.85 3.65
N CYS A 188 0.56 22.91 2.97
CA CYS A 188 1.20 21.90 2.12
C CYS A 188 0.35 21.47 0.92
N GLU A 189 -0.58 22.31 0.48
CA GLU A 189 -1.55 21.98 -0.57
C GLU A 189 -0.90 21.54 -1.87
N SER A 190 0.10 22.30 -2.36
CA SER A 190 0.82 21.95 -3.61
C SER A 190 1.49 20.57 -3.53
N SER A 191 2.09 20.23 -2.38
CA SER A 191 2.67 18.92 -2.11
C SER A 191 1.63 17.79 -2.09
N MET A 192 0.44 18.05 -1.52
CA MET A 192 -0.65 17.07 -1.52
C MET A 192 -1.15 16.80 -2.95
N ARG A 193 -1.27 17.84 -3.77
CA ARG A 193 -1.66 17.71 -5.19
C ARG A 193 -0.63 16.90 -5.98
N GLN A 194 0.66 17.07 -5.70
CA GLN A 194 1.74 16.26 -6.28
C GLN A 194 1.63 14.79 -5.88
N LEU A 195 1.41 14.49 -4.59
CA LEU A 195 1.22 13.12 -4.10
C LEU A 195 0.02 12.45 -4.79
N VAL A 196 -1.11 13.17 -4.91
CA VAL A 196 -2.30 12.68 -5.62
C VAL A 196 -1.97 12.38 -7.08
N GLY A 197 -1.30 13.31 -7.77
CA GLY A 197 -0.89 13.16 -9.16
C GLY A 197 -0.02 11.92 -9.39
N ASP A 198 0.98 11.72 -8.56
CA ASP A 198 1.87 10.56 -8.63
C ASP A 198 1.11 9.25 -8.40
N ALA A 199 0.39 9.14 -7.28
CA ALA A 199 -0.34 7.92 -6.93
C ALA A 199 -1.42 7.56 -7.97
N PHE A 200 -2.20 8.54 -8.44
CA PHE A 200 -3.27 8.28 -9.40
C PHE A 200 -2.74 7.94 -10.79
N SER A 201 -1.56 8.43 -11.16
CA SER A 201 -0.95 8.12 -12.46
C SER A 201 -0.65 6.63 -12.63
N VAL A 202 -0.50 5.88 -11.54
CA VAL A 202 -0.10 4.46 -11.56
C VAL A 202 -1.21 3.55 -11.06
N HIS A 203 -1.82 3.89 -9.92
CA HIS A 203 -2.57 2.89 -9.15
C HIS A 203 -4.04 2.79 -9.56
N ILE A 204 -4.70 3.88 -9.94
CA ILE A 204 -6.13 3.86 -10.31
C ILE A 204 -6.39 2.98 -11.52
N SER A 205 -5.65 3.17 -12.62
CA SER A 205 -5.78 2.34 -13.83
C SER A 205 -5.47 0.86 -13.58
N ALA A 206 -4.44 0.59 -12.77
CA ALA A 206 -4.10 -0.78 -12.42
C ALA A 206 -5.24 -1.45 -11.64
N LEU A 207 -5.82 -0.77 -10.65
CA LEU A 207 -6.95 -1.29 -9.88
C LEU A 207 -8.20 -1.51 -10.74
N MET A 208 -8.51 -0.60 -11.66
CA MET A 208 -9.62 -0.80 -12.61
C MET A 208 -9.44 -2.05 -13.46
N GLY A 209 -8.21 -2.36 -13.89
CA GLY A 209 -7.91 -3.59 -14.63
C GLY A 209 -8.01 -4.88 -13.80
N LEU A 210 -8.23 -4.77 -12.50
CA LEU A 210 -8.25 -5.89 -11.55
C LEU A 210 -9.64 -6.12 -10.93
N THR A 211 -10.65 -5.32 -11.28
CA THR A 211 -12.00 -5.40 -10.69
C THR A 211 -12.68 -6.74 -10.94
N ASP A 212 -12.50 -7.31 -12.14
CA ASP A 212 -13.08 -8.59 -12.51
C ASP A 212 -12.46 -9.76 -11.76
N GLU A 213 -11.21 -9.63 -11.32
CA GLU A 213 -10.50 -10.68 -10.58
C GLU A 213 -10.69 -10.55 -9.07
N PHE A 214 -10.72 -9.31 -8.59
CA PHE A 214 -10.83 -8.97 -7.18
C PHE A 214 -12.02 -8.02 -6.96
N PRO A 215 -13.25 -8.55 -6.82
CA PRO A 215 -14.45 -7.76 -6.57
C PRO A 215 -14.35 -6.71 -5.44
N PRO A 216 -13.59 -6.93 -4.34
CA PRO A 216 -13.41 -5.89 -3.32
C PRO A 216 -12.78 -4.60 -3.86
N VAL A 217 -11.99 -4.68 -4.94
CA VAL A 217 -11.41 -3.51 -5.61
C VAL A 217 -12.49 -2.69 -6.30
N GLU A 218 -13.42 -3.34 -7.00
CA GLU A 218 -14.55 -2.65 -7.63
C GLU A 218 -15.36 -1.90 -6.58
N GLN A 219 -15.71 -2.58 -5.49
CA GLN A 219 -16.46 -1.99 -4.39
C GLN A 219 -15.71 -0.80 -3.78
N TYR A 220 -14.40 -0.93 -3.56
CA TYR A 220 -13.56 0.16 -3.07
C TYR A 220 -13.59 1.37 -4.02
N LEU A 221 -13.34 1.17 -5.31
CA LEU A 221 -13.32 2.25 -6.31
C LEU A 221 -14.69 2.94 -6.40
N ARG A 222 -15.79 2.19 -6.37
CA ARG A 222 -17.16 2.75 -6.38
C ARG A 222 -17.43 3.57 -5.12
N ASN A 223 -17.08 3.04 -3.95
CA ASN A 223 -17.30 3.72 -2.67
C ASN A 223 -16.47 5.01 -2.55
N GLN A 224 -15.36 5.11 -3.28
CA GLN A 224 -14.49 6.28 -3.30
C GLN A 224 -14.71 7.16 -4.54
N HIS A 225 -15.76 6.91 -5.34
CA HIS A 225 -15.93 7.52 -6.65
C HIS A 225 -15.85 9.06 -6.64
N GLU A 226 -16.57 9.71 -5.72
CA GLU A 226 -16.59 11.17 -5.62
C GLU A 226 -15.20 11.72 -5.28
N LEU A 227 -14.51 11.09 -4.33
CA LEU A 227 -13.21 11.54 -3.86
C LEU A 227 -12.09 11.26 -4.87
N ILE A 228 -12.17 10.14 -5.62
CA ILE A 228 -11.27 9.88 -6.77
C ILE A 228 -11.50 10.95 -7.84
N SER A 229 -12.75 11.24 -8.19
CA SER A 229 -13.08 12.24 -9.21
C SER A 229 -12.62 13.64 -8.80
N ALA A 230 -12.81 14.01 -7.53
CA ALA A 230 -12.27 15.25 -6.97
C ALA A 230 -10.74 15.29 -7.03
N GLY A 231 -10.07 14.18 -6.67
CA GLY A 231 -8.61 14.06 -6.72
C GLY A 231 -8.06 14.30 -8.12
N PHE A 232 -8.70 13.74 -9.16
CA PHE A 232 -8.32 14.05 -10.54
C PHE A 232 -8.48 15.53 -10.90
N GLY A 233 -9.55 16.18 -10.40
CA GLY A 233 -9.77 17.61 -10.60
C GLY A 233 -8.79 18.52 -9.84
N LEU A 234 -8.11 18.00 -8.81
CA LEU A 234 -7.11 18.76 -8.06
C LEU A 234 -5.77 18.85 -8.79
N VAL A 235 -5.39 17.94 -9.68
CA VAL A 235 -4.03 17.92 -10.22
C VAL A 235 -3.95 18.77 -11.50
N ASP A 236 -3.32 19.94 -11.39
CA ASP A 236 -3.12 20.89 -12.50
C ASP A 236 -1.65 20.93 -12.96
N GLU A 237 -1.33 21.86 -13.87
CA GLU A 237 0.03 22.04 -14.40
C GLU A 237 1.05 22.36 -13.30
N GLU A 238 0.65 23.08 -12.24
CA GLU A 238 1.54 23.39 -11.12
C GLU A 238 1.92 22.13 -10.35
N ALA A 239 0.95 21.23 -10.13
CA ALA A 239 1.21 19.94 -9.50
C ALA A 239 2.17 19.06 -10.32
N PHE A 240 2.20 19.18 -11.65
CA PHE A 240 3.16 18.44 -12.47
C PHE A 240 4.55 19.07 -12.55
N ALA A 241 4.67 20.39 -12.40
CA ALA A 241 5.93 21.11 -12.58
C ALA A 241 7.06 20.61 -11.66
N ASN A 242 6.71 20.03 -10.52
CA ASN A 242 7.65 19.55 -9.50
C ASN A 242 7.74 18.01 -9.43
N LEU A 243 6.99 17.28 -10.28
CA LEU A 243 7.11 15.83 -10.37
C LEU A 243 8.28 15.48 -11.29
N HIS A 244 9.43 15.15 -10.70
CA HIS A 244 10.70 14.84 -11.39
C HIS A 244 10.72 13.52 -12.20
N SER A 245 9.57 13.01 -12.61
CA SER A 245 9.43 11.70 -13.26
C SER A 245 8.86 11.85 -14.67
N ASP A 246 9.69 11.52 -15.66
CA ASP A 246 9.28 11.52 -17.06
C ASP A 246 8.03 10.65 -17.27
N GLY A 247 7.03 11.24 -17.93
CA GLY A 247 5.81 10.53 -18.32
C GLY A 247 4.71 10.41 -17.25
N VAL A 248 4.90 10.88 -16.01
CA VAL A 248 3.81 10.85 -15.00
C VAL A 248 2.59 11.64 -15.45
N ARG A 249 2.78 12.80 -16.09
CA ARG A 249 1.68 13.56 -16.69
C ARG A 249 0.87 12.74 -17.70
N ALA A 250 1.54 12.06 -18.63
CA ALA A 250 0.87 11.26 -19.64
C ALA A 250 0.13 10.07 -19.00
N LYS A 251 0.75 9.40 -18.02
CA LYS A 251 0.13 8.32 -17.25
C LYS A 251 -1.10 8.80 -16.48
N PHE A 252 -1.03 9.97 -15.84
CA PHE A 252 -2.15 10.59 -15.15
C PHE A 252 -3.31 10.92 -16.09
N GLN A 253 -3.01 11.52 -17.25
CA GLN A 253 -4.04 11.82 -18.26
C GLN A 253 -4.71 10.55 -18.77
N ASN A 254 -3.95 9.49 -19.02
CA ASN A 254 -4.50 8.19 -19.39
C ASN A 254 -5.38 7.59 -18.27
N ALA A 255 -4.95 7.72 -17.01
CA ALA A 255 -5.72 7.27 -15.86
C ALA A 255 -7.03 8.05 -15.69
N LEU A 256 -7.02 9.37 -15.91
CA LEU A 256 -8.23 10.20 -15.90
C LEU A 256 -9.21 9.80 -17.01
N LEU A 257 -8.72 9.56 -18.23
CA LEU A 257 -9.56 9.11 -19.34
C LEU A 257 -10.18 7.75 -19.05
N ALA A 258 -9.38 6.80 -18.56
CA ALA A 258 -9.85 5.48 -18.18
C ALA A 258 -10.87 5.55 -17.04
N TRP A 259 -10.62 6.36 -16.01
CA TRP A 259 -11.53 6.58 -14.89
C TRP A 259 -12.87 7.18 -15.36
N THR A 260 -12.83 8.18 -16.24
CA THR A 260 -14.03 8.81 -16.80
C THR A 260 -14.87 7.81 -17.59
N ALA A 261 -14.23 6.96 -18.39
CA ALA A 261 -14.92 5.91 -19.13
C ALA A 261 -15.52 4.85 -18.20
N TRP A 262 -14.74 4.37 -17.23
CA TRP A 262 -15.15 3.33 -16.28
C TRP A 262 -16.27 3.79 -15.34
N SER A 263 -16.22 5.04 -14.86
CA SER A 263 -17.28 5.64 -14.04
C SER A 263 -18.56 5.88 -14.85
N GLY A 264 -18.41 6.36 -16.08
CA GLY A 264 -19.54 6.61 -17.00
C GLY A 264 -20.30 5.33 -17.36
N SER A 265 -19.62 4.23 -17.65
CA SER A 265 -20.25 2.94 -17.98
C SER A 265 -21.00 2.30 -16.81
N ASN A 266 -20.73 2.76 -15.59
CA ASN A 266 -21.15 2.12 -14.35
C ASN A 266 -22.20 2.91 -13.55
N SER A 267 -22.68 4.05 -14.09
CA SER A 267 -23.73 4.89 -13.51
C SER A 267 -25.16 4.47 -13.88
N HIS A 268 -25.31 3.27 -14.47
CA HIS A 268 -26.58 2.69 -14.92
C HIS A 268 -26.92 1.32 -14.29
N GLN A 269 -26.24 0.93 -13.21
CA GLN A 269 -26.60 -0.22 -12.36
C GLN A 269 -26.91 0.27 -10.95
#